data_AF-A0A820CAA9-F1
#
_entry.id   AF-A0A820CAA9-F1
#
_cell.length_a   1.000
_cell.length_b   1.000
_cell.length_c   1.000
_cell.angle_alpha   90.00
_cell.angle_beta   90.00
_cell.angle_gamma   90.00
#
_symmetry.space_group_name_H-M   'P 1'
#
loop_
_entity.id
_entity.type
_entity.pdbx_description
1 polymer ?
#
loop_
_entity_poly.entity_id
_entity_poly.type
_entity_poly.pdbx_seq_one_letter_code
_entity_poly.pdbx_strand_id
1 'polypeptide(L)'
;MTSSLETALLCPISLQLFHDPVMAEDGHTYERTAIMEWIRLNGKSPITRQPLSISGLRPNYAIKKVVADFENNIQSKDYKFKMGIDVRRDKRALFQSFGKRIYKADWITQEQRPPVIILQIEGARAQKEASFYVKLSRHSHIVRTYGLVEDVVPSTTSVMLLQEYASEGSLYELLAYQQELPNDKILKEIFIQISDAMTFLTLNQIVHGDLACRNVLVFRFDPNEAKRNYVKLTDFGLSRFSSIYSSAAGVISTTTIHVSNHLTKDNNCFC
;
A
#
# COMPACT_ATOMS: atom_id res chain seq x y z
N MET A 1 20.79 2.79 -3.32
CA MET A 1 20.79 2.84 -4.79
C MET A 1 19.73 1.86 -5.22
N THR A 2 18.82 2.21 -6.13
CA THR A 2 17.78 1.31 -6.65
C THR A 2 18.32 0.70 -7.93
N SER A 3 18.00 -0.55 -8.24
CA SER A 3 18.39 -1.14 -9.53
C SER A 3 17.91 -0.22 -10.66
N SER A 4 18.81 0.16 -11.57
CA SER A 4 18.52 1.16 -12.62
C SER A 4 17.30 0.80 -13.47
N LEU A 5 16.96 -0.49 -13.53
CA LEU A 5 15.82 -1.03 -14.25
C LEU A 5 14.49 -0.80 -13.53
N GLU A 6 14.43 -0.91 -12.20
CA GLU A 6 13.20 -0.68 -11.43
C GLU A 6 12.77 0.78 -11.47
N THR A 7 13.72 1.72 -11.38
CA THR A 7 13.42 3.16 -11.54
C THR A 7 12.95 3.52 -12.94
N ALA A 8 13.38 2.78 -13.97
CA ALA A 8 12.98 3.03 -15.36
C ALA A 8 11.51 2.65 -15.63
N LEU A 9 10.89 1.85 -14.75
CA LEU A 9 9.49 1.45 -14.83
C LEU A 9 8.56 2.32 -13.98
N LEU A 10 9.09 3.36 -13.32
CA LEU A 10 8.32 4.29 -12.52
C LEU A 10 7.94 5.53 -13.32
N CYS A 11 6.70 5.98 -13.13
CA CYS A 11 6.22 7.27 -13.63
C CYS A 11 6.97 8.43 -12.97
N PRO A 12 7.49 9.41 -13.72
CA PRO A 12 8.22 10.54 -13.15
C PRO A 12 7.38 11.46 -12.24
N ILE A 13 6.06 11.46 -12.39
CA ILE A 13 5.14 12.29 -11.60
C ILE A 13 4.70 11.55 -10.33
N SER A 14 4.15 10.35 -10.49
CA SER A 14 3.61 9.58 -9.35
C SER A 14 4.68 8.78 -8.61
N LEU A 15 5.85 8.57 -9.22
CA LEU A 15 6.93 7.72 -8.72
C LEU A 15 6.49 6.26 -8.47
N GLN A 16 5.42 5.84 -9.15
CA GLN A 16 4.82 4.51 -9.07
C GLN A 16 5.05 3.73 -10.37
N LEU A 17 5.01 2.41 -10.29
CA LEU A 17 5.08 1.54 -11.47
C LEU A 17 3.96 1.91 -12.46
N PHE A 18 4.25 1.92 -13.76
CA PHE A 18 3.23 2.28 -14.76
C PHE A 18 2.10 1.25 -14.84
N HIS A 19 0.86 1.69 -14.63
CA HIS A 19 -0.32 0.85 -14.84
C HIS A 19 -0.97 1.15 -16.21
N ASP A 20 -1.13 2.43 -16.54
CA ASP A 20 -1.58 2.87 -17.86
C ASP A 20 -0.63 3.90 -18.48
N PRO A 21 0.58 3.47 -18.88
CA PRO A 21 1.59 4.37 -19.40
C PRO A 21 1.14 5.02 -20.71
N VAL A 22 1.31 6.34 -20.79
CA VAL A 22 1.14 7.15 -22.00
C VAL A 22 2.41 7.91 -22.32
N MET A 23 2.76 7.95 -23.59
CA MET A 23 3.83 8.80 -24.10
C MET A 23 3.25 10.16 -24.49
N ALA A 24 3.91 11.22 -24.04
CA ALA A 24 3.62 12.59 -24.43
C ALA A 24 4.47 13.02 -25.65
N GLU A 25 4.12 14.14 -26.27
CA GLU A 25 4.77 14.67 -27.48
C GLU A 25 6.23 15.08 -27.25
N ASP A 26 6.64 15.24 -25.99
CA ASP A 26 8.02 15.51 -25.58
C ASP A 26 8.88 14.24 -25.45
N GLY A 27 8.34 13.08 -25.83
CA GLY A 27 9.03 11.78 -25.83
C GLY A 27 9.08 11.07 -24.48
N HIS A 28 8.54 11.65 -23.41
CA HIS A 28 8.54 11.02 -22.09
C HIS A 28 7.27 10.19 -21.85
N THR A 29 7.40 9.15 -21.02
CA THR A 29 6.27 8.30 -20.61
C THR A 29 5.83 8.65 -19.20
N TYR A 30 4.52 8.76 -19.01
CA TYR A 30 3.87 9.11 -17.75
C TYR A 30 2.69 8.17 -17.48
N GLU A 31 2.28 8.07 -16.21
CA GLU A 31 1.00 7.48 -15.86
C GLU A 31 -0.13 8.39 -16.34
N ARG A 32 -1.14 7.82 -17.03
CA ARG A 32 -2.18 8.61 -17.73
C ARG A 32 -2.87 9.59 -16.81
N THR A 33 -3.33 9.13 -15.65
CA THR A 33 -4.08 9.96 -14.70
C THR A 33 -3.21 11.13 -14.22
N ALA A 34 -1.97 10.85 -13.84
CA ALA A 34 -1.02 11.82 -13.34
C ALA A 34 -0.67 12.92 -14.37
N ILE A 35 -0.40 12.54 -15.63
CA ILE A 35 -0.05 13.54 -16.66
C ILE A 35 -1.27 14.34 -17.13
N MET A 36 -2.45 13.73 -17.22
CA MET A 36 -3.67 14.43 -17.59
C MET A 36 -4.01 15.51 -16.56
N GLU A 37 -3.90 15.21 -15.28
CA GLU A 37 -4.08 16.19 -14.21
C GLU A 37 -3.03 17.29 -14.27
N TRP A 38 -1.75 16.93 -14.46
CA TRP A 38 -0.66 17.90 -14.58
C TRP A 38 -0.87 18.88 -15.73
N ILE A 39 -1.26 18.39 -16.92
CA ILE A 39 -1.51 19.23 -18.10
C ILE A 39 -2.71 20.16 -17.86
N ARG A 40 -3.77 19.70 -17.19
CA ARG A 40 -4.92 20.57 -16.86
C ARG A 40 -4.53 21.76 -15.98
N LEU A 41 -3.58 21.56 -15.06
CA LEU A 41 -3.14 22.59 -14.12
C LEU A 41 -2.05 23.50 -14.70
N ASN A 42 -1.13 22.96 -15.52
CA ASN A 42 0.10 23.66 -15.92
C ASN A 42 0.22 23.90 -17.43
N GLY A 43 -0.47 23.13 -18.27
CA GLY A 43 -0.40 23.17 -19.74
C GLY A 43 0.97 22.82 -20.33
N LYS A 44 1.91 22.29 -19.52
CA LYS A 44 3.32 22.07 -19.89
C LYS A 44 3.82 20.72 -19.40
N SER A 45 4.89 20.22 -20.01
CA SER A 45 5.64 19.06 -19.55
C SER A 45 6.18 19.25 -18.13
N PRO A 46 6.03 18.25 -17.25
CA PRO A 46 6.67 18.26 -15.93
C PRO A 46 8.21 18.27 -16.00
N ILE A 47 8.79 17.76 -17.09
CA ILE A 47 10.25 17.57 -17.24
C ILE A 47 10.85 18.67 -18.10
N THR A 48 10.36 18.81 -19.33
CA THR A 48 10.97 19.72 -20.32
C THR A 48 10.40 21.14 -20.25
N ARG A 49 9.30 21.32 -19.52
CA ARG A 49 8.53 22.59 -19.42
C ARG A 49 8.00 23.12 -20.75
N GLN A 50 8.05 22.32 -21.82
CA GLN A 50 7.45 22.66 -23.11
C GLN A 50 5.93 22.49 -23.06
N PRO A 51 5.15 23.22 -23.87
CA PRO A 51 3.69 23.03 -23.94
C PRO A 51 3.31 21.58 -24.23
N LEU A 52 2.28 21.07 -23.55
CA LEU A 52 1.74 19.72 -23.79
C LEU A 52 0.21 19.76 -23.91
N SER A 53 -0.33 18.92 -24.79
CA SER A 53 -1.77 18.73 -24.96
C SER A 53 -2.22 17.34 -24.52
N ILE A 54 -3.38 17.27 -23.85
CA ILE A 54 -4.02 15.98 -23.49
C ILE A 54 -4.29 15.14 -24.74
N SER A 55 -4.69 15.79 -25.85
CA SER A 55 -4.97 15.12 -27.12
C SER A 55 -3.72 14.53 -27.80
N GLY A 56 -2.53 15.00 -27.40
CA GLY A 56 -1.24 14.50 -27.88
C GLY A 56 -0.79 13.21 -27.20
N LEU A 57 -1.41 12.82 -26.08
CA LEU A 57 -1.03 11.60 -25.35
C LEU A 57 -1.34 10.34 -26.17
N ARG A 58 -0.38 9.42 -26.23
CA ARG A 58 -0.50 8.13 -26.94
C ARG A 58 -0.24 6.98 -25.96
N PRO A 59 -1.05 5.91 -25.94
CA PRO A 59 -0.75 4.74 -25.11
C PRO A 59 0.63 4.16 -25.41
N ASN A 60 1.42 3.85 -24.38
CA ASN A 60 2.71 3.20 -24.53
C ASN A 60 2.61 1.72 -24.16
N TYR A 61 2.12 0.91 -25.10
CA TYR A 61 1.93 -0.53 -24.89
C TYR A 61 3.24 -1.29 -24.65
N ALA A 62 4.37 -0.77 -25.13
CA ALA A 62 5.67 -1.40 -24.89
C ALA A 62 6.04 -1.35 -23.41
N ILE A 63 5.95 -0.17 -22.77
CA ILE A 63 6.18 -0.04 -21.33
C ILE A 63 5.12 -0.80 -20.55
N LYS A 64 3.85 -0.77 -20.98
CA LYS A 64 2.77 -1.54 -20.35
C LYS A 64 3.08 -3.04 -20.34
N LYS A 65 3.61 -3.58 -21.45
CA LYS A 65 4.02 -4.98 -21.56
C LYS A 65 5.24 -5.27 -20.70
N VAL A 66 6.27 -4.42 -20.71
CA VAL A 66 7.46 -4.62 -19.87
C VAL A 66 7.09 -4.59 -18.39
N VAL A 67 6.20 -3.70 -17.97
CA VAL A 67 5.67 -3.68 -16.60
C VAL A 67 4.88 -4.95 -16.31
N ALA A 68 3.98 -5.38 -17.19
CA ALA A 68 3.23 -6.62 -17.00
C ALA A 68 4.16 -7.85 -16.92
N ASP A 69 5.20 -7.92 -17.75
CA ASP A 69 6.19 -8.99 -17.73
C ASP A 69 7.05 -8.91 -16.47
N PHE A 70 7.39 -7.72 -15.99
CA PHE A 70 8.05 -7.52 -14.71
C PHE A 70 7.15 -7.97 -13.54
N GLU A 71 5.87 -7.62 -13.56
CA GLU A 71 4.86 -8.05 -12.59
C GLU A 71 4.60 -9.56 -12.65
N ASN A 72 4.66 -10.16 -13.83
CA ASN A 72 4.52 -11.60 -14.03
C ASN A 72 5.79 -12.35 -13.63
N ASN A 73 6.96 -11.78 -13.83
CA ASN A 73 8.24 -12.33 -13.34
C ASN A 73 8.35 -12.22 -11.81
N ILE A 74 7.76 -11.18 -11.21
CA ILE A 74 7.53 -11.12 -9.75
C ILE A 74 6.57 -12.23 -9.31
N GLN A 75 5.61 -12.62 -10.17
CA GLN A 75 4.72 -13.74 -9.88
C GLN A 75 5.35 -15.12 -10.09
N SER A 76 6.31 -15.25 -11.01
CA SER A 76 6.92 -16.52 -11.41
C SER A 76 8.23 -16.84 -10.70
N LYS A 77 8.95 -15.84 -10.17
CA LYS A 77 9.96 -16.06 -9.12
C LYS A 77 9.20 -16.21 -7.83
N ASP A 78 9.04 -17.46 -7.40
CA ASP A 78 8.29 -17.89 -6.23
C ASP A 78 8.19 -16.79 -5.16
N TYR A 79 6.96 -16.40 -4.80
CA TYR A 79 6.61 -15.62 -3.61
C TYR A 79 7.01 -16.37 -2.31
N LYS A 80 8.19 -16.99 -2.28
CA LYS A 80 8.72 -17.88 -1.27
C LYS A 80 10.18 -17.52 -1.07
N PHE A 81 10.43 -16.79 -0.01
CA PHE A 81 11.76 -16.49 0.49
C PHE A 81 12.12 -17.51 1.56
N LYS A 82 13.40 -17.86 1.67
CA LYS A 82 13.89 -18.79 2.69
C LYS A 82 14.61 -18.04 3.80
N MET A 83 14.20 -18.28 5.05
CA MET A 83 14.88 -17.76 6.22
C MET A 83 16.34 -18.25 6.26
N GLY A 84 17.28 -17.34 6.48
CA GLY A 84 18.72 -17.64 6.52
C GLY A 84 19.40 -17.80 5.16
N ILE A 85 18.63 -17.77 4.05
CA ILE A 85 19.18 -17.79 2.69
C ILE A 85 18.86 -16.48 1.97
N ASP A 86 17.58 -16.09 1.90
CA ASP A 86 17.15 -14.88 1.20
C ASP A 86 16.99 -13.69 2.16
N VAL A 87 16.49 -13.96 3.37
CA VAL A 87 16.20 -12.96 4.40
C VAL A 87 16.60 -13.46 5.78
N ARG A 88 16.99 -12.53 6.65
CA ARG A 88 17.16 -12.76 8.09
C ARG A 88 16.26 -11.82 8.87
N ARG A 89 15.84 -12.22 10.07
CA ARG A 89 15.12 -11.36 11.01
C ARG A 89 15.88 -11.15 12.30
N ASP A 90 15.54 -10.06 12.97
CA ASP A 90 15.96 -9.79 14.34
C ASP A 90 15.37 -10.83 15.31
N LYS A 91 16.12 -11.11 16.38
CA LYS A 91 15.70 -12.06 17.42
C LYS A 91 14.49 -11.57 18.23
N ARG A 92 14.35 -10.25 18.37
CA ARG A 92 13.26 -9.62 19.12
C ARG A 92 12.21 -9.10 18.13
N ALA A 93 10.95 -9.32 18.46
CA ALA A 93 9.86 -8.72 17.71
C ALA A 93 9.84 -7.20 17.95
N LEU A 94 9.60 -6.43 16.90
CA LEU A 94 9.28 -5.01 16.96
C LEU A 94 7.92 -4.79 17.61
N PHE A 95 6.98 -5.69 17.31
CA PHE A 95 5.61 -5.62 17.81
C PHE A 95 5.05 -7.03 18.00
N GLN A 96 4.21 -7.20 19.01
CA GLN A 96 3.52 -8.44 19.30
C GLN A 96 2.11 -8.16 19.79
N SER A 97 1.14 -8.87 19.20
CA SER A 97 -0.25 -8.90 19.64
C SER A 97 -0.77 -10.34 19.58
N PHE A 98 -2.04 -10.54 19.93
CA PHE A 98 -2.62 -11.87 19.93
C PHE A 98 -2.58 -12.49 18.51
N GLY A 99 -1.80 -13.56 18.35
CA GLY A 99 -1.65 -14.28 17.09
C GLY A 99 -0.79 -13.59 16.03
N LYS A 100 -0.13 -12.46 16.33
CA LYS A 100 0.73 -11.75 15.37
C LYS A 100 2.03 -11.27 15.99
N ARG A 101 3.12 -11.39 15.24
CA ARG A 101 4.44 -10.87 15.61
C ARG A 101 5.09 -10.22 14.41
N ILE A 102 5.67 -9.05 14.58
CA ILE A 102 6.40 -8.33 13.55
C ILE A 102 7.87 -8.28 13.93
N TYR A 103 8.74 -8.66 13.01
CA TYR A 103 10.19 -8.62 13.19
C TYR A 103 10.80 -7.70 12.16
N LYS A 104 11.80 -6.91 12.57
CA LYS A 104 12.69 -6.26 11.60
C LYS A 104 13.43 -7.34 10.81
N ALA A 105 13.63 -7.11 9.52
CA ALA A 105 14.33 -8.06 8.66
C ALA A 105 15.29 -7.36 7.70
N ASP A 106 16.31 -8.10 7.28
CA ASP A 106 17.27 -7.71 6.27
C ASP A 106 17.29 -8.72 5.14
N TRP A 107 17.55 -8.24 3.93
CA TRP A 107 17.91 -9.08 2.80
C TRP A 107 19.32 -9.64 2.97
N ILE A 108 19.49 -10.93 2.74
CA ILE A 108 20.81 -11.60 2.75
C ILE A 108 21.45 -11.51 1.38
N THR A 109 20.65 -11.66 0.32
CA THR A 109 21.13 -11.60 -1.06
C THR A 109 20.82 -10.24 -1.68
N GLN A 110 21.84 -9.65 -2.32
CA GLN A 110 21.84 -8.38 -3.07
C GLN A 110 22.00 -7.10 -2.24
N GLU A 111 23.02 -6.31 -2.59
CA GLU A 111 23.03 -4.88 -2.30
C GLU A 111 21.85 -4.23 -3.02
N GLN A 112 21.19 -3.23 -2.40
CA GLN A 112 20.15 -2.36 -3.01
C GLN A 112 18.66 -2.76 -2.87
N ARG A 113 18.27 -3.55 -1.86
CA ARG A 113 16.86 -3.82 -1.59
C ARG A 113 16.22 -2.89 -0.55
N PRO A 114 14.90 -2.62 -0.64
CA PRO A 114 14.21 -1.74 0.31
C PRO A 114 14.14 -2.35 1.72
N PRO A 115 13.98 -1.53 2.77
CA PRO A 115 13.76 -2.00 4.13
C PRO A 115 12.53 -2.91 4.23
N VAL A 116 12.63 -3.98 5.03
CA VAL A 116 11.58 -5.01 5.16
C VAL A 116 11.32 -5.42 6.60
N ILE A 117 10.12 -5.96 6.81
CA ILE A 117 9.72 -6.67 8.03
C ILE A 117 9.21 -8.05 7.69
N ILE A 118 9.26 -8.94 8.68
CA ILE A 118 8.58 -10.23 8.65
C ILE A 118 7.39 -10.19 9.60
N LEU A 119 6.19 -10.30 9.02
CA LEU A 119 4.95 -10.48 9.75
C LEU A 119 4.68 -11.99 9.91
N GLN A 120 4.72 -12.48 11.13
CA GLN A 120 4.33 -13.84 11.48
C GLN A 120 2.88 -13.82 12.00
N ILE A 121 2.01 -14.60 11.35
CA ILE A 121 0.62 -14.80 11.71
C ILE A 121 0.46 -16.23 12.22
N GLU A 122 -0.06 -16.40 13.43
CA GLU A 122 -0.27 -17.70 14.09
C GLU A 122 -1.76 -18.06 14.12
N GLY A 123 -2.05 -19.36 14.08
CA GLY A 123 -3.37 -19.92 14.31
C GLY A 123 -4.05 -20.46 13.06
N ALA A 124 -5.21 -21.11 13.27
CA ALA A 124 -5.92 -21.88 12.25
C ALA A 124 -6.38 -21.05 11.04
N ARG A 125 -6.47 -19.72 11.16
CA ARG A 125 -6.87 -18.81 10.08
C ARG A 125 -5.69 -18.12 9.39
N ALA A 126 -4.45 -18.38 9.79
CA ALA A 126 -3.26 -17.68 9.29
C ALA A 126 -3.13 -17.76 7.76
N GLN A 127 -3.37 -18.92 7.15
CA GLN A 127 -3.31 -19.07 5.69
C GLN A 127 -4.39 -18.24 4.97
N LYS A 128 -5.62 -18.23 5.50
CA LYS A 128 -6.70 -17.42 4.94
C LYS A 128 -6.37 -15.93 5.03
N GLU A 129 -5.87 -15.48 6.17
CA GLU A 129 -5.45 -14.09 6.35
C GLU A 129 -4.31 -13.72 5.39
N ALA A 130 -3.27 -14.56 5.31
CA ALA A 130 -2.13 -14.38 4.42
C ALA A 130 -2.54 -14.23 2.94
N SER A 131 -3.59 -14.94 2.51
CA SER A 131 -4.09 -14.85 1.14
C SER A 131 -4.58 -13.45 0.76
N PHE A 132 -5.11 -12.66 1.71
CA PHE A 132 -5.52 -11.28 1.45
C PHE A 132 -4.30 -10.39 1.22
N TYR A 133 -3.26 -10.51 2.04
CA TYR A 133 -2.04 -9.72 1.87
C TYR A 133 -1.40 -9.92 0.50
N VAL A 134 -1.28 -11.18 0.04
CA VAL A 134 -0.71 -11.48 -1.29
C VAL A 134 -1.62 -10.96 -2.40
N LYS A 135 -2.94 -11.14 -2.29
CA LYS A 135 -3.92 -10.71 -3.30
C LYS A 135 -3.96 -9.18 -3.45
N LEU A 136 -3.88 -8.45 -2.34
CA LEU A 136 -4.11 -7.00 -2.26
C LEU A 136 -2.83 -6.17 -2.42
N SER A 137 -1.65 -6.79 -2.36
CA SER A 137 -0.33 -6.15 -2.38
C SER A 137 -0.02 -5.29 -3.63
N ARG A 138 -0.89 -5.26 -4.65
CA ARG A 138 -0.67 -4.51 -5.89
C ARG A 138 -1.12 -3.06 -5.82
N HIS A 139 -1.90 -2.67 -4.81
CA HIS A 139 -2.37 -1.30 -4.70
C HIS A 139 -1.29 -0.39 -4.11
N SER A 140 -1.13 0.81 -4.67
CA SER A 140 -0.14 1.81 -4.25
C SER A 140 -0.29 2.22 -2.78
N HIS A 141 -1.51 2.21 -2.25
CA HIS A 141 -1.84 2.59 -0.88
C HIS A 141 -2.26 1.41 0.01
N ILE A 142 -1.81 0.19 -0.33
CA ILE A 142 -1.89 -1.00 0.54
C ILE A 142 -0.47 -1.50 0.76
N VAL A 143 -0.13 -1.90 1.98
CA VAL A 143 1.20 -2.41 2.31
C VAL A 143 1.56 -3.59 1.41
N ARG A 144 2.67 -3.44 0.70
CA ARG A 144 3.22 -4.43 -0.21
C ARG A 144 3.73 -5.62 0.58
N THR A 145 3.23 -6.78 0.19
CA THR A 145 3.70 -8.09 0.63
C THR A 145 4.48 -8.71 -0.52
N TYR A 146 5.79 -8.85 -0.33
CA TYR A 146 6.69 -9.43 -1.33
C TYR A 146 6.47 -10.92 -1.51
N GLY A 147 6.03 -11.63 -0.47
CA GLY A 147 5.75 -13.07 -0.51
C GLY A 147 5.77 -13.73 0.86
N LEU A 148 5.67 -15.05 0.85
CA LEU A 148 5.81 -15.93 2.01
C LEU A 148 7.28 -16.11 2.37
N VAL A 149 7.56 -16.31 3.65
CA VAL A 149 8.87 -16.73 4.15
C VAL A 149 8.75 -18.14 4.72
N GLU A 150 9.52 -19.07 4.15
CA GLU A 150 9.65 -20.44 4.64
C GLU A 150 10.81 -20.47 5.66
N ASP A 151 10.53 -20.94 6.87
CA ASP A 151 11.56 -21.23 7.86
C ASP A 151 12.25 -22.57 7.51
N VAL A 152 13.43 -22.80 8.07
CA VAL A 152 14.21 -24.04 7.87
C VAL A 152 13.36 -25.26 8.28
N VAL A 153 12.53 -25.09 9.32
CA VAL A 153 11.53 -26.06 9.75
C VAL A 153 10.13 -25.49 9.47
N PRO A 154 9.39 -26.04 8.49
CA PRO A 154 8.05 -25.56 8.18
C PRO A 154 7.10 -25.66 9.38
N SER A 155 6.41 -24.57 9.67
CA SER A 155 5.30 -24.56 10.64
C SER A 155 3.99 -24.82 9.91
N THR A 156 3.16 -25.72 10.44
CA THR A 156 1.81 -25.95 9.92
C THR A 156 0.78 -24.98 10.50
N THR A 157 1.15 -24.26 11.57
CA THR A 157 0.24 -23.43 12.37
C THR A 157 0.54 -21.94 12.28
N SER A 158 1.60 -21.55 11.55
CA SER A 158 1.93 -20.15 11.34
C SER A 158 2.37 -19.88 9.91
N VAL A 159 2.14 -18.65 9.46
CA VAL A 159 2.57 -18.15 8.15
C VAL A 159 3.43 -16.92 8.37
N MET A 160 4.56 -16.83 7.65
CA MET A 160 5.40 -15.64 7.64
C MET A 160 5.28 -14.93 6.31
N LEU A 161 5.12 -13.61 6.36
CA LEU A 161 5.01 -12.73 5.20
C LEU A 161 6.15 -11.72 5.23
N LEU A 162 6.82 -11.54 4.09
CA LEU A 162 7.81 -10.49 3.91
C LEU A 162 7.12 -9.24 3.37
N GLN A 163 7.20 -8.14 4.10
CA GLN A 163 6.52 -6.89 3.75
C GLN A 163 7.50 -5.72 3.72
N GLU A 164 7.12 -4.66 3.00
CA GLU A 164 7.83 -3.39 3.10
C GLU A 164 7.73 -2.79 4.51
N TYR A 165 8.80 -2.14 4.93
CA TYR A 165 8.87 -1.49 6.23
C TYR A 165 8.47 -0.01 6.13
N ALA A 166 7.56 0.42 6.99
CA ALA A 166 7.20 1.83 7.18
C ALA A 166 8.08 2.47 8.26
N SER A 167 8.96 3.39 7.87
CA SER A 167 9.93 3.99 8.79
C SER A 167 9.31 4.96 9.80
N GLU A 168 8.19 5.60 9.46
CA GLU A 168 7.55 6.63 10.29
C GLU A 168 6.47 6.06 11.22
N GLY A 169 6.30 4.74 11.25
CA GLY A 169 5.29 4.08 12.09
C GLY A 169 3.86 4.25 11.57
N SER A 170 2.90 4.27 12.48
CA SER A 170 1.47 4.43 12.18
C SER A 170 1.03 5.89 12.16
N LEU A 171 -0.04 6.18 11.43
CA LEU A 171 -0.67 7.50 11.42
C LEU A 171 -1.17 7.88 12.82
N TYR A 172 -1.57 6.90 13.64
CA TYR A 172 -1.91 7.15 15.03
C TYR A 172 -0.73 7.73 15.81
N GLU A 173 0.43 7.08 15.76
CA GLU A 173 1.64 7.55 16.45
C GLU A 173 2.07 8.92 15.93
N LEU A 174 2.02 9.12 14.60
CA LEU A 174 2.36 10.41 14.00
C LEU A 174 1.47 11.54 14.53
N LEU A 175 0.16 11.32 14.61
CA LEU A 175 -0.77 12.35 15.10
C LEU A 175 -0.72 12.51 16.62
N ALA A 176 -0.40 11.46 17.36
CA ALA A 176 -0.37 11.48 18.83
C ALA A 176 0.89 12.15 19.38
N TYR A 177 2.03 12.02 18.70
CA TYR A 177 3.33 12.49 19.19
C TYR A 177 3.84 13.78 18.54
N GLN A 178 3.10 14.36 17.59
CA GLN A 178 3.47 15.65 17.01
C GLN A 178 3.11 16.83 17.91
N GLN A 179 4.04 17.79 18.01
CA GLN A 179 3.81 19.05 18.72
C GLN A 179 2.74 19.91 18.02
N GLU A 180 2.72 19.88 16.69
CA GLU A 180 1.75 20.58 15.87
C GLU A 180 1.08 19.60 14.91
N LEU A 181 -0.24 19.70 14.78
CA LEU A 181 -0.98 18.85 13.85
C LEU A 181 -0.62 19.18 12.39
N PRO A 182 -0.57 18.17 11.50
CA PRO A 182 -0.42 18.42 10.07
C PRO A 182 -1.51 19.35 9.56
N ASN A 183 -1.12 20.27 8.68
CA ASN A 183 -2.08 21.21 8.09
C ASN A 183 -3.10 20.49 7.18
N ASP A 184 -4.19 21.19 6.87
CA ASP A 184 -5.29 20.68 6.04
C ASP A 184 -4.86 20.10 4.69
N LYS A 185 -3.80 20.63 4.06
CA LYS A 185 -3.35 20.13 2.75
C LYS A 185 -2.76 18.73 2.91
N ILE A 186 -1.97 18.50 3.95
CA ILE A 186 -1.39 17.18 4.26
C ILE A 186 -2.49 16.20 4.63
N LEU A 187 -3.43 16.60 5.50
CA LEU A 187 -4.53 15.72 5.92
C LEU A 187 -5.41 15.33 4.73
N LYS A 188 -5.69 16.26 3.80
CA LYS A 188 -6.43 15.97 2.56
C LYS A 188 -5.68 14.99 1.67
N GLU A 189 -4.37 15.16 1.50
CA GLU A 189 -3.54 14.24 0.71
C GLU A 189 -3.56 12.82 1.29
N ILE A 190 -3.35 12.69 2.60
CA ILE A 190 -3.45 11.41 3.32
C ILE A 190 -4.84 10.78 3.14
N PHE A 191 -5.90 11.57 3.26
CA PHE A 191 -7.28 11.09 3.12
C PHE A 191 -7.60 10.60 1.69
N ILE A 192 -7.08 11.27 0.66
CA ILE A 192 -7.22 10.84 -0.74
C ILE A 192 -6.58 9.46 -0.92
N GLN A 193 -5.36 9.26 -0.40
CA GLN A 193 -4.64 7.98 -0.48
C GLN A 193 -5.39 6.84 0.23
N ILE A 194 -5.94 7.10 1.42
CA ILE A 194 -6.77 6.14 2.15
C ILE A 194 -8.05 5.81 1.36
N SER A 195 -8.70 6.83 0.80
CA SER A 195 -9.94 6.67 0.03
C SER A 195 -9.73 5.86 -1.25
N ASP A 196 -8.60 6.06 -1.92
CA ASP A 196 -8.19 5.29 -3.09
C ASP A 196 -8.01 3.80 -2.74
N ALA A 197 -7.29 3.50 -1.65
CA ALA A 197 -7.16 2.12 -1.14
C ALA A 197 -8.51 1.48 -0.79
N MET A 198 -9.40 2.21 -0.09
CA MET A 198 -10.72 1.70 0.26
C MET A 198 -11.62 1.47 -0.96
N THR A 199 -11.47 2.29 -1.99
CA THR A 199 -12.15 2.10 -3.28
C THR A 199 -11.68 0.80 -3.94
N PHE A 200 -10.36 0.56 -3.96
CA PHE A 200 -9.81 -0.70 -4.46
C PHE A 200 -10.30 -1.94 -3.69
N LEU A 201 -10.36 -1.88 -2.35
CA LEU A 201 -10.93 -2.97 -1.55
C LEU A 201 -12.39 -3.23 -1.91
N THR A 202 -13.17 -2.16 -2.06
CA THR A 202 -14.59 -2.22 -2.42
C THR A 202 -14.79 -2.89 -3.79
N LEU A 203 -14.00 -2.51 -4.80
CA LEU A 203 -14.03 -3.13 -6.13
C LEU A 203 -13.66 -4.62 -6.10
N ASN A 204 -12.82 -5.02 -5.15
CA ASN A 204 -12.49 -6.42 -4.89
C ASN A 204 -13.47 -7.14 -3.95
N GLN A 205 -14.60 -6.50 -3.62
CA GLN A 205 -15.64 -6.99 -2.71
C GLN A 205 -15.10 -7.34 -1.32
N ILE A 206 -14.08 -6.62 -0.86
CA ILE A 206 -13.45 -6.82 0.44
C ILE A 206 -13.84 -5.68 1.37
N VAL A 207 -14.34 -6.05 2.55
CA VAL A 207 -14.49 -5.12 3.66
C VAL A 207 -13.26 -5.28 4.55
N HIS A 208 -12.54 -4.19 4.79
CA HIS A 208 -11.36 -4.19 5.66
C HIS A 208 -11.71 -4.66 7.08
N GLY A 209 -12.81 -4.14 7.65
CA GLY A 209 -13.36 -4.52 8.94
C GLY A 209 -12.70 -3.87 10.17
N ASP A 210 -11.60 -3.11 9.98
CA ASP A 210 -10.89 -2.42 11.06
C ASP A 210 -10.13 -1.17 10.56
N LEU A 211 -10.80 -0.31 9.80
CA LEU A 211 -10.15 0.92 9.32
C LEU A 211 -9.99 1.92 10.48
N ALA A 212 -8.74 2.20 10.87
CA ALA A 212 -8.38 3.14 11.92
C ALA A 212 -6.95 3.67 11.71
N CYS A 213 -6.59 4.81 12.32
CA CYS A 213 -5.25 5.42 12.14
C CYS A 213 -4.08 4.49 12.51
N ARG A 214 -4.27 3.56 13.45
CA ARG A 214 -3.27 2.54 13.80
C ARG A 214 -2.98 1.54 12.66
N ASN A 215 -3.94 1.35 11.76
CA ASN A 215 -3.88 0.47 10.60
C ASN A 215 -3.55 1.23 9.29
N VAL A 216 -3.14 2.50 9.43
CA VAL A 216 -2.57 3.30 8.34
C VAL A 216 -1.10 3.52 8.67
N LEU A 217 -0.20 2.98 7.85
CA LEU A 217 1.25 3.16 8.03
C LEU A 217 1.76 4.32 7.19
N VAL A 218 2.71 5.06 7.75
CA VAL A 218 3.34 6.23 7.15
C VAL A 218 4.72 5.84 6.63
N PHE A 219 4.90 5.93 5.31
CA PHE A 219 6.16 5.59 4.63
C PHE A 219 7.03 6.81 4.36
N ARG A 220 6.40 7.98 4.28
CA ARG A 220 7.10 9.26 4.19
C ARG A 220 6.21 10.33 4.79
N PHE A 221 6.82 11.20 5.58
CA PHE A 221 6.18 12.39 6.11
C PHE A 221 7.02 13.63 5.79
N ASP A 222 6.38 14.67 5.26
CA ASP A 222 6.97 15.98 5.01
C ASP A 222 5.96 17.06 5.43
N PRO A 223 6.21 17.79 6.54
CA PRO A 223 5.28 18.79 7.06
C PRO A 223 5.14 20.03 6.16
N ASN A 224 6.02 20.19 5.17
CA ASN A 224 6.06 21.38 4.32
C ASN A 224 5.51 21.13 2.91
N GLU A 225 5.41 19.86 2.47
CA GLU A 225 4.96 19.50 1.13
C GLU A 225 3.94 18.35 1.19
N ALA A 226 2.65 18.69 1.03
CA ALA A 226 1.56 17.74 1.09
C ALA A 226 1.81 16.52 0.19
N LYS A 227 2.20 16.73 -1.07
CA LYS A 227 2.36 15.65 -2.07
C LYS A 227 3.53 14.70 -1.81
N ARG A 228 4.41 15.02 -0.84
CA ARG A 228 5.50 14.13 -0.43
C ARG A 228 5.10 13.19 0.69
N ASN A 229 3.93 13.37 1.30
CA ASN A 229 3.43 12.46 2.32
C ASN A 229 2.86 11.19 1.67
N TYR A 230 3.21 10.03 2.21
CA TYR A 230 2.87 8.76 1.60
C TYR A 230 2.44 7.74 2.65
N VAL A 231 1.21 7.25 2.52
CA VAL A 231 0.58 6.33 3.48
C VAL A 231 0.02 5.08 2.80
N LYS A 232 -0.08 3.99 3.56
CA LYS A 232 -0.65 2.73 3.11
C LYS A 232 -1.48 2.04 4.19
N LEU A 233 -2.56 1.39 3.78
CA LEU A 233 -3.39 0.54 4.66
C LEU A 233 -2.72 -0.80 4.95
N THR A 234 -2.90 -1.28 6.18
CA THR A 234 -2.43 -2.58 6.66
C THR A 234 -3.46 -3.25 7.59
N ASP A 235 -3.12 -4.43 8.10
CA ASP A 235 -3.89 -5.22 9.05
C ASP A 235 -5.28 -5.69 8.55
N PHE A 236 -5.24 -6.68 7.66
CA PHE A 236 -6.43 -7.34 7.11
C PHE A 236 -6.94 -8.50 8.00
N GLY A 237 -6.58 -8.53 9.29
CA GLY A 237 -6.94 -9.63 10.20
C GLY A 237 -8.44 -9.84 10.40
N LEU A 238 -9.23 -8.78 10.24
CA LEU A 238 -10.69 -8.81 10.30
C LEU A 238 -11.35 -8.69 8.92
N SER A 239 -10.56 -8.76 7.84
CA SER A 239 -11.08 -8.61 6.50
C SER A 239 -11.90 -9.80 6.05
N ARG A 240 -12.96 -9.49 5.30
CA ARG A 240 -13.90 -10.48 4.80
C ARG A 240 -14.38 -10.10 3.41
N PHE A 241 -14.66 -11.13 2.61
CA PHE A 241 -15.47 -10.93 1.41
C PHE A 241 -16.86 -10.49 1.83
N SER A 242 -17.37 -9.44 1.19
CA SER A 242 -18.68 -8.89 1.46
C SER A 242 -19.75 -9.67 0.71
N SER A 243 -20.70 -10.26 1.44
CA SER A 243 -21.92 -10.82 0.85
C SER A 243 -22.93 -9.74 0.44
N ILE A 244 -22.73 -8.49 0.86
CA ILE A 244 -23.60 -7.34 0.52
C ILE A 244 -23.58 -7.07 -1.00
N TYR A 245 -22.45 -7.35 -1.66
CA TYR A 245 -22.32 -7.23 -3.12
C TYR A 245 -22.74 -8.50 -3.87
N SER A 246 -23.09 -9.58 -3.16
CA SER A 246 -23.56 -10.84 -3.77
C SER A 246 -25.03 -10.81 -4.17
N SER A 247 -25.78 -9.78 -3.77
CA SER A 247 -27.18 -9.55 -4.17
C SER A 247 -27.30 -8.35 -5.09
N ALA A 248 -27.03 -8.55 -6.37
CA ALA A 248 -27.47 -7.66 -7.45
C ALA A 248 -27.85 -8.45 -8.71
N ALA A 249 -28.72 -9.45 -8.53
CA ALA A 249 -29.75 -9.78 -9.49
C ALA A 249 -31.09 -9.70 -8.76
N GLY A 250 -31.57 -8.47 -8.51
CA GLY A 250 -32.92 -8.23 -8.00
C GLY A 250 -33.01 -7.32 -6.78
N VAL A 251 -33.61 -6.15 -7.01
CA VAL A 251 -34.27 -5.23 -6.08
C VAL A 251 -33.35 -4.41 -5.15
N ILE A 252 -33.35 -3.10 -5.42
CA ILE A 252 -32.75 -2.04 -4.60
C ILE A 252 -33.51 -1.94 -3.28
N SER A 253 -32.85 -2.22 -2.16
CA SER A 253 -33.33 -1.82 -0.83
C SER A 253 -32.38 -0.75 -0.28
N THR A 254 -32.87 0.49 -0.25
CA THR A 254 -32.23 1.61 0.43
C THR A 254 -32.06 1.30 1.91
N THR A 255 -30.82 1.22 2.39
CA THR A 255 -30.54 1.03 3.83
C THR A 255 -30.20 2.38 4.47
N THR A 256 -31.06 2.80 5.40
CA THR A 256 -30.89 3.97 6.27
C THR A 256 -29.69 3.78 7.21
N ILE A 257 -28.81 4.79 7.29
CA ILE A 257 -27.67 4.81 8.21
C ILE A 257 -28.19 5.00 9.64
N HIS A 258 -28.05 3.98 10.49
CA HIS A 258 -28.19 4.14 11.94
C HIS A 258 -26.85 4.58 12.53
N VAL A 259 -26.76 5.87 12.89
CA VAL A 259 -25.69 6.39 13.75
C VAL A 259 -25.98 5.90 15.17
N SER A 260 -25.13 5.02 15.69
CA SER A 260 -25.22 4.54 17.07
C SER A 260 -24.53 5.56 17.99
N ASN A 261 -25.33 6.35 18.71
CA ASN A 261 -24.86 7.16 19.83
C ASN A 261 -24.57 6.25 21.03
N HIS A 262 -23.30 5.91 21.26
CA HIS A 262 -22.83 5.49 22.57
C HIS A 262 -21.96 6.59 23.18
N LEU A 263 -22.65 7.62 23.69
CA LEU A 263 -22.15 8.44 24.79
C LEU A 263 -22.49 7.70 26.09
N THR A 264 -21.59 6.87 26.59
CA THR A 264 -21.56 6.55 28.01
C THR A 264 -20.54 7.46 28.66
N LYS A 265 -21.06 8.35 29.51
CA LYS A 265 -20.31 9.04 30.55
C LYS A 265 -19.41 8.04 31.25
N ASP A 266 -18.11 8.30 31.25
CA ASP A 266 -17.29 8.04 32.43
C ASP A 266 -16.29 9.18 32.58
N ASN A 267 -16.57 9.97 33.60
CA ASN A 267 -15.63 10.90 34.20
C ASN A 267 -14.41 10.10 34.65
N ASN A 268 -13.22 10.45 34.17
CA ASN A 268 -12.08 10.69 35.04
C ASN A 268 -10.99 11.44 34.29
N CYS A 269 -10.84 12.71 34.66
CA CYS A 269 -9.58 13.42 34.61
C CYS A 269 -8.45 12.54 35.14
N PHE A 270 -7.28 12.58 34.53
CA PHE A 270 -6.03 12.95 35.21
C PHE A 270 -5.03 13.47 34.17
N CYS A 271 -4.38 14.56 34.59
CA CYS A 271 -3.41 15.46 33.99
C CYS A 271 -2.54 14.96 32.82
#